data_AF-A0A2A2B4Z6-F1
#
_entry.id   AF-A0A2A2B4Z6-F1
#
_cell.length_a   1.000
_cell.length_b   1.000
_cell.length_c   1.000
_cell.angle_alpha   90.00
_cell.angle_beta   90.00
_cell.angle_gamma   90.00
#
_symmetry.space_group_name_H-M   'P 1'
#
loop_
_entity.id
_entity.type
_entity.pdbx_description
1 polymer ?
#
loop_
_entity_poly.entity_id
_entity_poly.type
_entity_poly.pdbx_seq_one_letter_code
_entity_poly.pdbx_strand_id
1 'polypeptide(L)'
;MKILTIVDELNYSQYLIYGQSSGDNLLGFEIDANIFFCCKENNVGCDFLDQERHDDANCMLTLRCKFANNISYQQMADYLEERWLQYVCYREFEKHYIEVINNQLIFYYVTRSSCGLGVTGKIVAT
;
A
#
# COMPACT_ATOMS: atom_id res chain seq x y z
N MET A 1 -15.14 -15.37 20.04
CA MET A 1 -15.26 -14.01 19.46
C MET A 1 -14.22 -13.92 18.36
N LYS A 2 -14.59 -14.06 17.09
CA LYS A 2 -13.65 -13.86 15.98
C LYS A 2 -13.47 -12.35 15.85
N ILE A 3 -12.27 -11.86 16.11
CA ILE A 3 -11.89 -10.51 15.69
C ILE A 3 -11.79 -10.61 14.18
N LEU A 4 -12.89 -10.31 13.48
CA LEU A 4 -12.83 -9.97 12.07
C LEU A 4 -12.02 -8.69 12.03
N THR A 5 -10.82 -8.77 11.50
CA THR A 5 -10.03 -7.57 11.24
C THR A 5 -10.78 -6.75 10.20
N ILE A 6 -10.75 -5.42 10.26
CA ILE A 6 -11.40 -4.54 9.27
C ILE A 6 -10.99 -4.90 7.83
N VAL A 7 -9.80 -5.49 7.67
CA VAL A 7 -9.29 -6.11 6.43
C VAL A 7 -10.22 -7.20 5.87
N ASP A 8 -10.88 -8.00 6.72
CA ASP A 8 -11.84 -9.02 6.32
C ASP A 8 -13.16 -8.43 5.77
N GLU A 9 -13.53 -7.21 6.18
CA GLU A 9 -14.68 -6.48 5.63
C GLU A 9 -14.32 -5.75 4.33
N LEU A 10 -13.07 -5.30 4.21
CA LEU A 10 -12.52 -4.74 2.99
C LEU A 10 -12.04 -5.87 2.07
N ASN A 11 -12.97 -6.65 1.53
CA ASN A 11 -12.67 -7.66 0.51
C ASN A 11 -12.15 -6.97 -0.78
N TYR A 12 -10.90 -6.51 -0.77
CA TYR A 12 -10.30 -5.72 -1.83
C TYR A 12 -10.21 -6.51 -3.14
N SER A 13 -10.17 -7.84 -3.03
CA SER A 13 -10.20 -8.73 -4.18
C SER A 13 -11.42 -8.51 -5.09
N GLN A 14 -12.54 -8.01 -4.55
CA GLN A 14 -13.75 -7.70 -5.32
C GLN A 14 -13.55 -6.59 -6.36
N TYR A 15 -12.51 -5.76 -6.20
CA TYR A 15 -12.18 -4.67 -7.11
C TYR A 15 -11.21 -5.11 -8.23
N LEU A 16 -10.83 -6.39 -8.27
CA LEU A 16 -9.88 -6.96 -9.24
C LEU A 16 -10.63 -7.52 -10.46
N ILE A 17 -10.93 -6.66 -11.43
CA ILE A 17 -11.82 -6.97 -12.56
C ILE A 17 -11.25 -8.04 -13.53
N TYR A 18 -9.93 -8.08 -13.75
CA TYR A 18 -9.29 -8.99 -14.72
C TYR A 18 -8.34 -10.01 -14.07
N GLY A 19 -8.35 -10.09 -12.74
CA GLY A 19 -7.48 -10.97 -11.96
C GLY A 19 -6.32 -10.26 -11.26
N GLN A 20 -5.56 -11.06 -10.52
CA GLN A 20 -4.48 -10.67 -9.63
C GLN A 20 -3.13 -10.69 -10.34
N SER A 21 -2.29 -9.70 -10.09
CA SER A 21 -0.88 -9.76 -10.47
C SER A 21 -0.16 -10.89 -9.72
N SER A 22 0.69 -11.66 -10.38
CA SER A 22 1.50 -12.70 -9.71
C SER A 22 2.86 -12.83 -10.38
N GLY A 23 3.82 -13.38 -9.66
CA GLY A 23 5.19 -13.57 -10.16
C GLY A 23 5.78 -12.26 -10.69
N ASP A 24 6.26 -12.27 -11.93
CA ASP A 24 6.92 -11.14 -12.58
C ASP A 24 5.98 -9.95 -12.83
N ASN A 25 4.67 -10.19 -12.93
CA ASN A 25 3.69 -9.11 -13.11
C ASN A 25 3.48 -8.29 -11.84
N LEU A 26 3.89 -8.81 -10.67
CA LEU A 26 3.90 -8.06 -9.41
C LEU A 26 5.20 -7.27 -9.23
N LEU A 27 6.31 -7.73 -9.81
CA LEU A 27 7.64 -7.12 -9.65
C LEU A 27 7.68 -5.63 -10.04
N GLY A 28 6.96 -5.23 -11.08
CA GLY A 28 6.86 -3.81 -11.46
C GLY A 28 6.30 -2.95 -10.34
N PHE A 29 5.21 -3.39 -9.71
CA PHE A 29 4.60 -2.69 -8.59
C PHE A 29 5.49 -2.64 -7.35
N GLU A 30 6.28 -3.69 -7.13
CA GLU A 30 7.22 -3.73 -6.02
C GLU A 30 8.30 -2.66 -6.15
N ILE A 31 8.87 -2.55 -7.34
CA ILE A 31 9.88 -1.54 -7.65
C ILE A 31 9.27 -0.15 -7.49
N ASP A 32 8.09 0.09 -8.07
CA ASP A 32 7.40 1.38 -8.00
C ASP A 32 7.02 1.72 -6.55
N ALA A 33 6.45 0.79 -5.79
CA ALA A 33 6.05 1.02 -4.41
C ALA A 33 7.25 1.37 -3.52
N ASN A 34 8.38 0.66 -3.67
CA ASN A 34 9.60 0.96 -2.94
C ASN A 34 10.14 2.36 -3.27
N ILE A 35 10.21 2.70 -4.56
CA ILE A 35 10.72 4.00 -5.04
C ILE A 35 9.81 5.15 -4.59
N PHE A 36 8.48 5.00 -4.67
CA PHE A 36 7.56 6.13 -4.52
C PHE A 36 7.00 6.31 -3.11
N PHE A 37 6.92 5.25 -2.28
CA PHE A 37 6.35 5.36 -0.92
C PHE A 37 7.37 5.51 0.19
N CYS A 38 8.50 4.79 0.12
CA CYS A 38 9.50 4.82 1.19
C CYS A 38 10.75 5.64 0.85
N CYS A 39 10.70 6.56 -0.13
CA CYS A 39 11.80 7.47 -0.45
C CYS A 39 11.29 8.91 -0.67
N LYS A 40 11.65 9.84 0.22
CA LYS A 40 11.47 11.28 -0.01
C LYS A 40 12.83 11.89 -0.35
N GLU A 41 13.00 12.38 -1.58
CA GLU A 41 14.24 12.99 -2.08
C GLU A 41 14.77 14.18 -1.24
N ASN A 42 13.99 14.72 -0.30
CA ASN A 42 14.33 15.93 0.47
C ASN A 42 14.51 15.71 1.98
N ASN A 43 15.17 14.62 2.40
CA ASN A 43 15.84 14.48 3.70
C ASN A 43 15.01 14.72 4.99
N VAL A 44 13.70 14.43 4.96
CA VAL A 44 12.86 14.36 6.19
C VAL A 44 12.21 12.99 6.36
N GLY A 45 12.93 11.96 5.91
CA GLY A 45 12.94 10.59 6.44
C GLY A 45 11.64 9.80 6.32
N CYS A 46 11.45 9.14 5.19
CA CYS A 46 10.81 7.84 5.17
C CYS A 46 11.91 6.85 4.78
N ASP A 47 12.23 5.89 5.65
CA ASP A 47 13.20 4.84 5.39
C ASP A 47 12.44 3.58 4.98
N PHE A 48 12.80 3.00 3.83
CA PHE A 48 12.39 1.66 3.47
C PHE A 48 12.94 0.67 4.50
N LEU A 49 12.06 -0.09 5.16
CA LEU A 49 12.47 -1.15 6.07
C LEU A 49 12.54 -2.48 5.35
N ASP A 50 11.39 -2.92 4.84
CA ASP A 50 11.25 -4.17 4.10
C ASP A 50 10.02 -4.17 3.22
N GLN A 51 9.93 -5.22 2.40
CA GLN A 51 8.78 -5.53 1.59
C GLN A 51 8.59 -7.04 1.56
N GLU A 52 7.33 -7.47 1.62
CA GLU A 52 6.94 -8.86 1.72
C GLU A 52 5.82 -9.18 0.72
N ARG A 53 6.00 -10.25 -0.05
CA ARG A 53 4.95 -10.80 -0.93
C ARG A 53 4.10 -11.77 -0.13
N HIS A 54 2.81 -11.81 -0.46
CA HIS A 54 1.91 -12.81 0.07
C HIS A 54 1.06 -13.42 -1.05
N ASP A 55 0.76 -14.71 -0.91
CA ASP A 55 -0.20 -15.43 -1.76
C ASP A 55 -1.65 -15.19 -1.27
N ASP A 56 -1.96 -13.95 -0.89
CA ASP A 56 -3.29 -13.52 -0.42
C ASP A 56 -3.87 -12.46 -1.34
N ALA A 57 -5.03 -12.77 -1.91
CA ALA A 57 -5.84 -11.90 -2.75
C ALA A 57 -6.17 -10.53 -2.13
N ASN A 58 -6.28 -10.46 -0.80
CA ASN A 58 -6.64 -9.25 -0.07
C ASN A 58 -5.43 -8.43 0.37
N CYS A 59 -4.23 -8.99 0.33
CA CYS A 59 -3.00 -8.29 0.65
C CYS A 59 -1.82 -9.01 -0.01
N MET A 60 -1.54 -8.68 -1.27
CA MET A 60 -0.49 -9.35 -2.05
C MET A 60 0.89 -8.78 -1.77
N LEU A 61 0.93 -7.51 -1.33
CA LEU A 61 2.17 -6.81 -1.01
C LEU A 61 2.05 -6.07 0.32
N THR A 62 2.96 -6.33 1.24
CA THR A 62 3.18 -5.47 2.41
C THR A 62 4.47 -4.70 2.22
N LEU A 63 4.40 -3.38 2.36
CA LEU A 63 5.55 -2.49 2.39
C LEU A 63 5.68 -1.94 3.81
N ARG A 64 6.88 -1.95 4.41
CA ARG A 64 7.11 -1.33 5.72
C ARG A 64 8.03 -0.13 5.54
N CYS A 65 7.54 1.02 5.99
CA CYS A 65 8.22 2.29 5.93
C CYS A 65 8.41 2.84 7.35
N LYS A 66 9.53 3.51 7.62
CA LYS A 66 9.75 4.24 8.87
C LYS A 66 9.83 5.73 8.63
N PHE A 67 8.90 6.49 9.19
CA PHE A 67 8.89 7.94 9.12
C PHE A 67 9.75 8.55 10.23
N ALA A 68 10.13 9.81 10.07
CA ALA A 68 10.83 10.54 11.11
C ALA A 68 9.96 10.66 12.39
N ASN A 69 10.58 10.55 13.57
CA ASN A 69 9.91 10.47 14.87
C ASN A 69 8.95 11.63 15.22
N ASN A 70 9.01 12.76 14.49
CA ASN A 70 8.23 13.97 14.76
C ASN A 70 7.10 14.18 13.74
N ILE A 71 6.85 13.19 12.87
CA ILE A 71 5.76 13.23 11.90
C ILE A 71 4.49 12.70 12.58
N SER A 72 3.42 13.46 12.52
CA SER A 72 2.10 13.01 13.00
C SER A 72 1.49 11.98 12.05
N TYR A 73 0.59 11.13 12.55
CA TYR A 73 -0.13 10.18 11.68
C TYR A 73 -0.88 10.85 10.54
N GLN A 74 -1.44 12.05 10.75
CA GLN A 74 -2.08 12.80 9.66
C GLN A 74 -1.08 13.15 8.55
N GLN A 75 0.11 13.63 8.91
CA GLN A 75 1.14 13.95 7.92
C GLN A 75 1.67 12.70 7.18
N MET A 76 1.73 11.55 7.86
CA MET A 76 2.05 10.27 7.21
C MET A 76 0.93 9.87 6.24
N ALA A 77 -0.34 9.96 6.67
CA ALA A 77 -1.52 9.67 5.85
C ALA A 77 -1.53 10.54 4.58
N ASP A 78 -1.44 11.86 4.74
CA ASP A 78 -1.45 12.83 3.64
C ASP A 78 -0.33 12.54 2.64
N TYR A 79 0.88 12.21 3.13
CA TYR A 79 2.01 11.89 2.27
C TYR A 79 1.81 10.58 1.50
N LEU A 80 1.37 9.51 2.18
CA LEU A 80 1.13 8.22 1.52
C LEU A 80 -0.01 8.30 0.51
N GLU A 81 -1.08 9.02 0.84
CA GLU A 81 -2.19 9.27 -0.07
C GLU A 81 -1.73 10.06 -1.30
N GLU A 82 -0.97 11.15 -1.10
CA GLU A 82 -0.40 11.94 -2.20
C GLU A 82 0.47 11.07 -3.12
N ARG A 83 1.38 10.26 -2.55
CA ARG A 83 2.26 9.39 -3.33
C ARG A 83 1.50 8.31 -4.08
N TRP A 84 0.49 7.74 -3.43
CA TRP A 84 -0.37 6.74 -4.06
C TRP A 84 -1.08 7.37 -5.25
N LEU A 85 -1.75 8.51 -5.07
CA LEU A 85 -2.45 9.24 -6.13
C LEU A 85 -1.54 9.65 -7.30
N GLN A 86 -0.29 10.04 -7.03
CA GLN A 86 0.61 10.56 -8.06
C GLN A 86 1.34 9.47 -8.87
N TYR A 87 1.73 8.37 -8.23
CA TYR A 87 2.70 7.44 -8.83
C TYR A 87 2.21 6.01 -8.96
N VAL A 88 1.30 5.60 -8.09
CA VAL A 88 0.81 4.21 -8.05
C VAL A 88 -0.65 4.13 -8.48
N CYS A 89 -1.35 5.27 -8.51
CA CYS A 89 -2.71 5.38 -8.98
C CYS A 89 -2.75 5.62 -10.49
N TYR A 90 -3.11 4.57 -11.22
CA TYR A 90 -3.12 4.58 -12.67
C TYR A 90 -4.51 4.91 -13.26
N ARG A 91 -5.66 4.59 -12.62
CA ARG A 91 -7.03 4.75 -13.21
C ARG A 91 -8.23 4.85 -12.22
N GLU A 92 -9.46 4.94 -12.77
CA GLU A 92 -10.79 5.09 -12.14
C GLU A 92 -11.24 4.01 -11.13
N PHE A 93 -10.53 2.88 -10.99
CA PHE A 93 -10.92 1.75 -10.13
C PHE A 93 -9.90 1.48 -9.05
N GLU A 94 -9.76 2.45 -8.16
CA GLU A 94 -8.74 2.45 -7.14
C GLU A 94 -9.33 2.91 -5.81
N LYS A 95 -9.09 2.12 -4.77
CA LYS A 95 -9.59 2.37 -3.42
C LYS A 95 -8.43 2.22 -2.45
N HIS A 96 -8.40 3.10 -1.47
CA HIS A 96 -7.51 2.98 -0.34
C HIS A 96 -8.30 3.15 0.96
N TYR A 97 -7.69 2.75 2.06
CA TYR A 97 -8.20 2.96 3.41
C TYR A 97 -7.02 3.16 4.34
N ILE A 98 -7.16 4.05 5.31
CA ILE A 98 -6.11 4.35 6.28
C ILE A 98 -6.67 4.14 7.68
N GLU A 99 -5.91 3.44 8.51
CA GLU A 99 -6.20 3.31 9.93
C GLU A 99 -4.92 3.36 10.76
N VAL A 100 -5.08 3.54 12.07
CA VAL A 100 -3.96 3.47 13.02
C VAL A 100 -4.22 2.30 13.98
N ILE A 101 -3.34 1.31 13.96
CA ILE A 101 -3.40 0.12 14.81
C ILE A 101 -2.05 -0.05 15.50
N ASN A 102 -2.05 -0.31 16.81
CA ASN A 102 -0.83 -0.60 17.59
C ASN A 102 0.29 0.44 17.39
N ASN A 103 -0.07 1.72 17.32
CA ASN A 103 0.87 2.82 17.11
C ASN A 103 1.58 2.80 15.74
N GLN A 104 0.96 2.17 14.74
CA GLN A 104 1.40 2.15 13.35
C GLN A 104 0.25 2.67 12.48
N LEU A 105 0.57 3.48 11.47
CA LEU A 105 -0.39 3.84 10.43
C LEU A 105 -0.35 2.77 9.35
N ILE A 106 -1.52 2.24 8.97
CA ILE A 106 -1.67 1.25 7.93
C ILE A 106 -2.46 1.86 6.79
N PHE A 107 -1.82 1.96 5.61
CA PHE A 107 -2.44 2.41 4.37
C PHE A 107 -2.72 1.19 3.49
N TYR A 108 -3.97 0.76 3.41
CA TYR A 108 -4.39 -0.31 2.51
C TYR A 108 -4.73 0.27 1.15
N TYR A 109 -4.43 -0.46 0.08
CA TYR A 109 -4.75 -0.02 -1.27
C TYR A 109 -5.08 -1.18 -2.20
N VAL A 110 -5.86 -0.84 -3.23
CA VAL A 110 -5.97 -1.62 -4.46
C VAL A 110 -5.65 -0.71 -5.64
N THR A 111 -4.70 -1.13 -6.47
CA THR A 111 -4.29 -0.45 -7.70
C THR A 111 -4.33 -1.42 -8.88
N ARG A 112 -4.30 -0.91 -10.11
CA ARG A 112 -4.30 -1.70 -11.34
C ARG A 112 -3.15 -1.32 -12.25
N SER A 113 -2.56 -2.32 -12.89
CA SER A 113 -1.53 -2.11 -13.90
C SER A 113 -2.18 -1.64 -15.19
N SER A 114 -1.39 -1.04 -16.06
CA SER A 114 -1.79 -0.71 -17.43
C SER A 114 -2.33 -1.91 -18.21
N CYS A 115 -1.89 -3.13 -17.89
CA CYS A 115 -2.34 -4.39 -18.47
C CYS A 115 -3.62 -4.97 -17.85
N GLY A 116 -4.21 -4.29 -16.85
CA GLY A 116 -5.50 -4.62 -16.26
C GLY A 116 -5.47 -5.54 -15.04
N LEU A 117 -4.31 -6.13 -14.71
CA LEU A 117 -4.10 -6.92 -13.49
C LEU A 117 -4.04 -6.01 -12.27
N GLY A 118 -4.73 -6.39 -11.18
CA GLY A 118 -4.75 -5.61 -9.96
C GLY A 118 -3.83 -6.14 -8.87
N VAL A 119 -3.42 -5.22 -7.99
CA VAL A 119 -2.60 -5.47 -6.81
C VAL A 119 -3.32 -4.93 -5.60
N THR A 120 -3.52 -5.78 -4.61
CA THR A 120 -3.90 -5.36 -3.26
C THR A 120 -2.66 -5.31 -2.39
N GLY A 121 -2.57 -4.33 -1.51
CA GLY A 121 -1.43 -4.22 -0.64
C GLY A 121 -1.69 -3.32 0.54
N LYS A 122 -0.70 -3.25 1.43
CA LYS A 122 -0.69 -2.29 2.52
C LYS A 122 0.69 -1.73 2.76
N ILE A 123 0.73 -0.51 3.24
CA ILE A 123 1.94 0.16 3.71
C ILE A 123 1.79 0.31 5.23
N VAL A 124 2.73 -0.27 5.98
CA VAL A 124 2.82 -0.11 7.42
C VAL A 124 3.86 0.98 7.70
N ALA A 125 3.40 2.12 8.19
CA ALA A 125 4.20 3.29 8.51
C ALA A 125 4.33 3.46 10.03
N THR A 126 5.56 3.64 10.50
CA THR A 126 5.88 3.88 11.92
C THR A 126 6.66 5.16 12.10
#